data_AF-A0A7S2M9U7-F1
#
_entry.id   AF-A0A7S2M9U7-F1
#
_cell.length_a   1.000
_cell.length_b   1.000
_cell.length_c   1.000
_cell.angle_alpha   90.00
_cell.angle_beta   90.00
_cell.angle_gamma   90.00
#
_symmetry.space_group_name_H-M   'P 1'
#
loop_
_entity.id
_entity.type
_entity.pdbx_description
1 polymer ?
#
loop_
_entity_poly.entity_id
_entity_poly.type
_entity_poly.pdbx_seq_one_letter_code
_entity_poly.pdbx_strand_id
1 'polypeptide(L)'
;GRTLSVAAGATLHSVKVMGDNGVGDIAWVAAAIDWILRHGTRPAVISISMGSIARRALQVLREVEIRGPVSIVIAAGNDGQEIACSGADHVPPHVIIVGSVGPDDEVAGTSGWGSCVDVYAPGVNIPAAGISSQTGEIVAIGTSVAVPHVSG
;
A
#
# COMPACT_ATOMS: atom_id res chain seq x y z
N GLY A 1 13.01 1.47 8.44
CA GLY A 1 13.30 1.51 9.88
C GLY A 1 14.78 1.25 10.13
N ARG A 2 15.28 1.49 11.35
CA ARG A 2 16.66 1.11 11.74
C ARG A 2 16.73 -0.27 12.41
N THR A 3 15.68 -0.63 13.15
CA THR A 3 15.58 -1.87 13.94
C THR A 3 14.45 -2.77 13.42
N LEU A 4 13.31 -2.16 13.08
CA LEU A 4 12.16 -2.81 12.45
C LEU A 4 12.10 -2.38 10.98
N SER A 5 12.69 -3.15 10.07
CA SER A 5 12.77 -2.80 8.65
C SER A 5 12.87 -4.00 7.73
N VAL A 6 12.26 -3.88 6.55
CA VAL A 6 12.51 -4.75 5.41
C VAL A 6 13.69 -4.20 4.58
N ALA A 7 13.61 -2.95 4.13
CA ALA A 7 14.72 -2.25 3.47
C ALA A 7 15.39 -1.22 4.39
N ALA A 8 16.42 -1.62 5.13
CA ALA A 8 17.22 -0.70 5.93
C ALA A 8 18.01 0.27 5.03
N GLY A 9 17.93 1.58 5.32
CA GLY A 9 18.64 2.62 4.57
C GLY A 9 17.93 3.16 3.33
N ALA A 10 16.73 2.69 3.01
CA ALA A 10 15.91 3.28 1.95
C ALA A 10 15.59 4.76 2.22
N THR A 11 15.63 5.58 1.18
CA THR A 11 15.22 6.99 1.25
C THR A 11 13.71 7.09 1.12
N LEU A 12 13.04 7.68 2.12
CA LEU A 12 11.59 7.83 2.14
C LEU A 12 11.19 9.28 1.83
N HIS A 13 10.26 9.45 0.90
CA HIS A 13 9.58 10.70 0.61
C HIS A 13 8.12 10.59 1.03
N SER A 14 7.69 11.38 2.01
CA SER A 14 6.31 11.36 2.50
C SER A 14 5.44 12.36 1.76
N VAL A 15 4.25 11.93 1.31
CA VAL A 15 3.24 12.78 0.69
C VAL A 15 1.94 12.65 1.48
N LYS A 16 1.49 13.74 2.11
CA LYS A 16 0.27 13.75 2.95
C LYS A 16 -0.97 13.82 2.06
N VAL A 17 -1.74 12.73 2.04
CA VAL A 17 -3.02 12.61 1.31
C VAL A 17 -4.20 12.28 2.23
N MET A 18 -4.00 12.41 3.54
CA MET A 18 -5.03 12.19 4.56
C MET A 18 -5.01 13.32 5.60
N GLY A 19 -6.20 13.69 6.06
CA GLY A 19 -6.39 14.59 7.19
C GLY A 19 -6.01 13.94 8.52
N ASP A 20 -6.00 14.73 9.58
CA ASP A 20 -5.59 14.27 10.92
C ASP A 20 -6.60 13.30 11.56
N ASN A 21 -7.80 13.22 11.00
CA ASN A 21 -8.83 12.22 11.32
C ASN A 21 -8.61 10.87 10.61
N GLY A 22 -7.53 10.71 9.84
CA GLY A 22 -7.24 9.49 9.06
C GLY A 22 -8.11 9.33 7.80
N VAL A 23 -8.84 10.36 7.41
CA VAL A 23 -9.68 10.33 6.19
C VAL A 23 -8.93 10.98 5.03
N GLY A 24 -8.87 10.27 3.91
CA GLY A 24 -8.35 10.78 2.64
C GLY A 24 -9.43 10.91 1.58
N ASP A 25 -9.16 11.75 0.59
CA ASP A 25 -9.96 11.89 -0.62
C ASP A 25 -9.23 11.27 -1.81
N ILE A 26 -9.96 10.58 -2.68
CA ILE A 26 -9.37 9.98 -3.87
C ILE A 26 -8.76 11.03 -4.82
N ALA A 27 -9.32 12.24 -4.86
CA ALA A 27 -8.78 13.34 -5.65
C ALA A 27 -7.39 13.77 -5.15
N TRP A 28 -7.14 13.71 -3.83
CA TRP A 28 -5.83 14.03 -3.26
C TRP A 28 -4.80 12.95 -3.60
N VAL A 29 -5.21 11.68 -3.55
CA VAL A 29 -4.37 10.56 -3.96
C VAL A 29 -4.01 10.66 -5.45
N ALA A 30 -4.98 10.99 -6.30
CA ALA A 30 -4.74 11.21 -7.73
C ALA A 30 -3.77 12.35 -8.00
N ALA A 31 -3.99 13.51 -7.36
CA ALA A 31 -3.09 14.65 -7.49
C ALA A 31 -1.66 14.32 -7.01
N ALA A 32 -1.53 13.56 -5.92
CA ALA A 32 -0.24 13.13 -5.41
C ALA A 32 0.48 12.18 -6.37
N ILE A 33 -0.21 11.19 -6.94
CA ILE A 33 0.36 10.26 -7.91
C ILE A 33 0.82 11.01 -9.17
N ASP A 34 -0.02 11.89 -9.73
CA ASP A 34 0.35 12.70 -10.90
C ASP A 34 1.59 13.57 -10.61
N TRP A 35 1.63 14.22 -9.45
CA TRP A 35 2.79 15.02 -9.04
C TRP A 35 4.07 14.18 -8.91
N ILE A 36 4.00 13.02 -8.25
CA ILE A 36 5.15 12.10 -8.11
C ILE A 36 5.63 11.64 -9.48
N LEU A 37 4.74 11.33 -10.42
CA LEU A 37 5.13 10.88 -11.74
C LEU A 37 5.74 11.97 -12.60
N ARG A 38 5.38 13.25 -12.39
CA ARG A 38 5.97 14.40 -13.09
C ARG A 38 7.29 14.87 -12.49
N HIS A 39 7.44 14.79 -11.17
CA HIS A 39 8.52 15.47 -10.45
C HIS A 39 9.40 14.56 -9.58
N GLY A 40 8.98 13.32 -9.35
CA GLY A 40 9.70 12.37 -8.52
C GLY A 40 11.01 11.89 -9.15
N THR A 41 12.02 11.71 -8.29
CA THR A 41 13.29 11.06 -8.65
C THR A 41 13.04 9.59 -9.03
N ARG A 42 13.73 9.09 -10.05
CA ARG A 42 13.59 7.72 -10.55
C ARG A 42 14.92 6.96 -10.43
N PRO A 43 14.90 5.61 -10.25
CA PRO A 43 13.73 4.75 -10.07
C PRO A 43 13.03 4.98 -8.72
N ALA A 44 11.74 4.66 -8.65
CA ALA A 44 10.96 4.84 -7.41
C ALA A 44 9.91 3.76 -7.21
N VAL A 45 9.54 3.55 -5.94
CA VAL A 45 8.41 2.71 -5.53
C VAL A 45 7.39 3.60 -4.84
N ILE A 46 6.14 3.59 -5.31
CA ILE A 46 5.04 4.29 -4.66
C ILE A 46 4.32 3.27 -3.75
N SER A 47 4.40 3.49 -2.44
CA SER A 47 3.78 2.64 -1.43
C SER A 47 2.47 3.26 -0.94
N ILE A 48 1.33 2.64 -1.27
CA ILE A 48 -0.02 3.14 -0.95
C ILE A 48 -0.69 2.20 0.06
N SER A 49 -0.34 2.38 1.34
CA SER A 49 -0.82 1.60 2.48
C SER A 49 -2.21 2.01 2.98
N MET A 50 -3.17 2.24 2.09
CA MET A 50 -4.52 2.71 2.47
C MET A 50 -5.59 1.66 2.15
N GLY A 51 -5.89 0.77 3.10
CA GLY A 51 -6.81 -0.35 2.86
C GLY A 51 -8.23 0.05 2.40
N SER A 52 -8.80 1.12 2.95
CA SER A 52 -10.16 1.58 2.59
C SER A 52 -10.23 2.37 1.27
N ILE A 53 -9.10 2.92 0.81
CA ILE A 53 -9.02 3.74 -0.41
C ILE A 53 -8.41 2.94 -1.57
N ALA A 54 -7.77 1.80 -1.32
CA ALA A 54 -7.02 1.06 -2.33
C ALA A 54 -7.83 0.72 -3.60
N ARG A 55 -9.09 0.27 -3.45
CA ARG A 55 -9.98 0.01 -4.60
C ARG A 55 -10.22 1.27 -5.46
N ARG A 56 -10.33 2.43 -4.81
CA ARG A 56 -10.49 3.73 -5.50
C ARG A 56 -9.17 4.21 -6.09
N ALA A 57 -8.04 3.99 -5.40
CA ALA A 57 -6.71 4.30 -5.91
C ALA A 57 -6.42 3.51 -7.19
N LEU A 58 -6.85 2.25 -7.28
CA LEU A 58 -6.73 1.45 -8.48
C LEU A 58 -7.46 2.07 -9.69
N GLN A 59 -8.65 2.67 -9.48
CA GLN A 59 -9.35 3.39 -10.55
C GLN A 59 -8.54 4.56 -11.09
N VAL A 60 -7.90 5.32 -10.21
CA VAL A 60 -7.00 6.41 -10.61
C VAL A 60 -5.80 5.87 -11.38
N LEU A 61 -5.19 4.79 -10.90
CA LEU A 61 -3.99 4.21 -11.49
C LEU A 61 -4.22 3.64 -12.90
N ARG A 62 -5.46 3.28 -13.25
CA ARG A 62 -5.83 2.88 -14.61
C ARG A 62 -5.72 4.00 -15.63
N GLU A 63 -5.97 5.24 -15.21
CA GLU A 63 -5.96 6.42 -16.09
C GLU A 63 -4.59 7.12 -16.16
N VAL A 64 -3.64 6.66 -15.35
CA VAL A 64 -2.35 7.33 -15.17
C VAL A 64 -1.30 6.75 -16.13
N GLU A 65 -0.68 7.62 -16.92
CA GLU A 65 0.46 7.28 -17.76
C GLU A 65 1.75 7.21 -16.92
N ILE A 66 2.31 6.01 -16.75
CA ILE A 66 3.60 5.83 -16.06
C ILE A 66 4.77 6.14 -16.99
N ARG A 67 5.56 7.16 -16.64
CA ARG A 67 6.69 7.65 -17.45
C ARG A 67 8.06 7.20 -16.93
N GLY A 68 8.44 5.94 -17.11
CA GLY A 68 9.75 5.41 -16.65
C GLY A 68 9.62 4.47 -15.45
N PRO A 69 10.74 4.04 -14.82
CA PRO A 69 10.76 2.92 -13.89
C PRO A 69 10.13 3.28 -12.53
N VAL A 70 8.82 3.09 -12.43
CA VAL A 70 8.04 3.23 -11.18
C VAL A 70 7.18 1.99 -10.97
N SER A 71 7.34 1.37 -9.80
CA SER A 71 6.46 0.32 -9.31
C SER A 71 5.49 0.90 -8.29
N ILE A 72 4.25 0.44 -8.27
CA ILE A 72 3.22 0.93 -7.36
C ILE A 72 2.71 -0.25 -6.55
N VAL A 73 2.81 -0.17 -5.23
CA VAL A 73 2.39 -1.24 -4.31
C VAL A 73 1.19 -0.73 -3.51
N ILE A 74 0.06 -1.43 -3.60
CA ILE A 74 -1.20 -1.02 -2.97
C ILE A 74 -1.76 -2.12 -2.08
N ALA A 75 -2.48 -1.73 -1.04
CA ALA A 75 -3.15 -2.66 -0.13
C ALA A 75 -4.33 -3.36 -0.82
N ALA A 76 -4.58 -4.64 -0.55
CA ALA A 76 -5.80 -5.30 -1.06
C ALA A 76 -7.08 -4.79 -0.36
N GLY A 77 -6.96 -4.23 0.84
CA GLY A 77 -8.10 -3.76 1.65
C GLY A 77 -8.36 -4.63 2.87
N ASN A 78 -9.16 -4.12 3.81
CA ASN A 78 -9.34 -4.72 5.14
C ASN A 78 -10.81 -5.13 5.42
N ASP A 79 -11.60 -5.34 4.37
CA ASP A 79 -13.04 -5.63 4.46
C ASP A 79 -13.38 -7.14 4.36
N GLY A 80 -12.38 -8.01 4.21
CA GLY A 80 -12.58 -9.47 4.01
C GLY A 80 -13.26 -9.83 2.67
N GLN A 81 -13.24 -8.92 1.69
CA GLN A 81 -13.92 -9.07 0.42
C GLN A 81 -12.98 -9.54 -0.70
N GLU A 82 -13.55 -10.27 -1.65
CA GLU A 82 -12.86 -10.60 -2.89
C GLU A 82 -12.55 -9.33 -3.69
N ILE A 83 -11.31 -9.22 -4.18
CA ILE A 83 -10.86 -8.19 -5.10
C ILE A 83 -11.17 -8.67 -6.51
N ALA A 84 -12.24 -8.13 -7.08
CA ALA A 84 -12.67 -8.45 -8.43
C ALA A 84 -11.71 -7.85 -9.48
N CYS A 85 -11.40 -8.66 -10.50
CA CYS A 85 -10.61 -8.26 -11.69
C CYS A 85 -11.46 -8.07 -12.95
N SER A 86 -12.78 -8.24 -12.88
CA SER A 86 -13.60 -8.44 -14.07
C SER A 86 -14.02 -7.12 -14.74
N GLY A 87 -14.16 -7.15 -16.06
CA GLY A 87 -14.68 -6.02 -16.85
C GLY A 87 -13.72 -4.83 -16.91
N ALA A 88 -14.18 -3.66 -16.45
CA ALA A 88 -13.38 -2.43 -16.39
C ALA A 88 -12.31 -2.44 -15.26
N ASP A 89 -12.16 -3.56 -14.56
CA ASP A 89 -11.29 -3.71 -13.39
C ASP A 89 -9.86 -4.20 -13.69
N HIS A 90 -9.35 -4.00 -14.91
CA HIS A 90 -7.96 -4.33 -15.28
C HIS A 90 -6.95 -3.66 -14.34
N VAL A 91 -6.13 -4.47 -13.66
CA VAL A 91 -5.02 -3.99 -12.83
C VAL A 91 -3.86 -3.61 -13.75
N PRO A 92 -3.36 -2.36 -13.73
CA PRO A 92 -2.22 -1.99 -14.56
C PRO A 92 -1.00 -2.84 -14.21
N PRO A 93 -0.17 -3.27 -15.19
CA PRO A 93 0.92 -4.23 -14.96
C PRO A 93 2.04 -3.74 -14.04
N HIS A 94 2.07 -2.45 -13.71
CA HIS A 94 3.02 -1.83 -12.79
C HIS A 94 2.48 -1.68 -11.36
N VAL A 95 1.26 -2.16 -11.10
CA VAL A 95 0.61 -2.17 -9.79
C VAL A 95 0.71 -3.57 -9.20
N ILE A 96 1.12 -3.64 -7.93
CA ILE A 96 1.17 -4.86 -7.14
C ILE A 96 0.17 -4.71 -6.00
N ILE A 97 -0.83 -5.59 -5.96
CA ILE A 97 -1.87 -5.64 -4.93
C ILE A 97 -1.46 -6.63 -3.84
N VAL A 98 -1.41 -6.15 -2.59
CA VAL A 98 -0.85 -6.89 -1.47
C VAL A 98 -1.93 -7.25 -0.44
N GLY A 99 -2.18 -8.55 -0.28
CA GLY A 99 -2.97 -9.12 0.80
C GLY A 99 -2.15 -9.32 2.09
N SER A 100 -2.82 -9.56 3.21
CA SER A 100 -2.17 -9.81 4.51
C SER A 100 -2.34 -11.25 4.98
N VAL A 101 -1.24 -11.85 5.44
CA VAL A 101 -1.23 -13.15 6.12
C VAL A 101 -0.85 -13.03 7.59
N GLY A 102 -1.28 -14.04 8.36
CA GLY A 102 -0.88 -14.29 9.73
C GLY A 102 0.49 -14.96 9.88
N PRO A 103 0.96 -15.15 11.13
CA PRO A 103 2.20 -15.88 11.42
C PRO A 103 2.11 -17.38 11.12
N ASP A 104 0.90 -17.89 10.89
CA ASP A 104 0.58 -19.25 10.45
C ASP A 104 0.45 -19.37 8.92
N ASP A 105 0.85 -18.34 8.18
CA ASP A 105 0.70 -18.21 6.72
C ASP A 105 -0.74 -18.26 6.21
N GLU A 106 -1.73 -18.22 7.11
CA GLU A 106 -3.14 -18.13 6.77
C GLU A 106 -3.50 -16.71 6.35
N VAL A 107 -4.35 -16.58 5.31
CA VAL A 107 -4.87 -15.29 4.88
C VAL A 107 -5.69 -14.69 6.03
N ALA A 108 -5.36 -13.48 6.46
CA ALA A 108 -6.08 -12.82 7.53
C ALA A 108 -7.55 -12.65 7.11
N GLY A 109 -8.51 -12.98 7.99
CA GLY A 109 -9.94 -12.92 7.66
C GLY A 109 -10.47 -11.54 7.26
N THR A 110 -9.72 -10.48 7.57
CA THR A 110 -10.01 -9.11 7.12
C THR A 110 -9.33 -8.73 5.81
N SER A 111 -8.35 -9.50 5.33
CA SER A 111 -7.64 -9.22 4.08
C SER A 111 -8.57 -9.25 2.89
N GLY A 112 -8.35 -8.35 1.93
CA GLY A 112 -8.78 -8.58 0.56
C GLY A 112 -8.13 -9.86 0.01
N TRP A 113 -8.88 -10.61 -0.79
CA TRP A 113 -8.46 -11.90 -1.35
C TRP A 113 -8.92 -12.05 -2.81
N GLY A 114 -8.53 -13.13 -3.49
CA GLY A 114 -8.98 -13.43 -4.85
C GLY A 114 -7.88 -13.25 -5.91
N SER A 115 -8.26 -13.47 -7.17
CA SER A 115 -7.31 -13.58 -8.29
C SER A 115 -6.55 -12.28 -8.65
N CYS A 116 -7.02 -11.12 -8.15
CA CYS A 116 -6.33 -9.84 -8.33
C CYS A 116 -5.30 -9.54 -7.26
N VAL A 117 -5.22 -10.33 -6.19
CA VAL A 117 -4.16 -10.16 -5.20
C VAL A 117 -2.90 -10.82 -5.76
N ASP A 118 -1.91 -10.01 -6.11
CA ASP A 118 -0.65 -10.49 -6.70
C ASP A 118 0.19 -11.27 -5.69
N VAL A 119 0.20 -10.81 -4.43
CA VAL A 119 1.02 -11.40 -3.38
C VAL A 119 0.41 -11.16 -1.99
N TYR A 120 0.68 -12.08 -1.06
CA TYR A 120 0.39 -11.90 0.36
C TYR A 120 1.69 -11.67 1.12
N ALA A 121 1.64 -10.78 2.12
CA ALA A 121 2.78 -10.48 2.97
C ALA A 121 2.34 -10.38 4.45
N PRO A 122 3.29 -10.44 5.42
CA PRO A 122 2.96 -10.37 6.83
C PRO A 122 2.17 -9.10 7.17
N GLY A 123 0.97 -9.28 7.73
CA GLY A 123 0.09 -8.15 8.07
C GLY A 123 -0.69 -8.34 9.36
N VAL A 124 -0.41 -9.38 10.15
CA VAL A 124 -1.01 -9.60 11.48
C VAL A 124 0.10 -9.69 12.52
N ASN A 125 -0.10 -9.04 13.67
CA ASN A 125 0.86 -9.02 14.78
C ASN A 125 2.25 -8.49 14.38
N ILE A 126 2.30 -7.43 13.57
CA ILE A 126 3.55 -6.86 13.08
C ILE A 126 4.05 -5.77 14.03
N PRO A 127 5.25 -5.88 14.61
CA PRO A 127 5.87 -4.80 15.34
C PRO A 127 6.19 -3.63 14.40
N ALA A 128 5.76 -2.42 14.76
CA ALA A 128 5.97 -1.22 13.96
C ALA A 128 6.30 -0.01 14.85
N ALA A 129 6.93 1.00 14.27
CA ALA A 129 7.20 2.26 14.96
C ALA A 129 5.90 2.96 15.36
N GLY A 130 5.77 3.31 16.63
CA GLY A 130 4.66 4.09 17.20
C GLY A 130 4.99 5.57 17.30
N ILE A 131 3.98 6.42 17.21
CA ILE A 131 4.15 7.89 17.26
C ILE A 131 4.29 8.46 18.69
N SER A 132 4.13 7.64 19.73
CA SER A 132 4.08 8.08 21.13
C SER A 132 5.45 8.53 21.67
N SER A 133 6.55 8.07 21.10
CA SER A 133 7.92 8.49 21.44
C SER A 133 8.91 8.13 20.34
N GLN A 134 10.17 8.57 20.46
CA GLN A 134 11.24 8.24 19.48
C GLN A 134 11.57 6.75 19.39
N THR A 135 11.23 5.97 20.43
CA THR A 135 11.41 4.51 20.49
C THR A 135 10.09 3.80 20.71
N GLY A 136 8.96 4.47 20.44
CA GLY A 136 7.64 3.91 20.60
C GLY A 136 7.45 2.76 19.62
N GLU A 137 6.82 1.69 20.09
CA GLU A 137 6.44 0.56 19.26
C GLU A 137 4.94 0.29 19.44
N ILE A 138 4.33 -0.19 18.36
CA ILE A 138 2.95 -0.67 18.34
C ILE A 138 2.90 -2.04 17.66
N VAL A 139 1.84 -2.79 17.93
CA VAL A 139 1.50 -3.98 17.16
C VAL A 139 0.45 -3.57 16.13
N ALA A 140 0.82 -3.66 14.86
CA ALA A 140 -0.01 -3.24 13.74
C ALA A 140 -0.64 -4.44 13.03
N ILE A 141 -1.80 -4.20 12.42
CA ILE A 141 -2.56 -5.19 11.67
C ILE A 141 -3.19 -4.57 10.42
N GLY A 142 -3.26 -5.35 9.34
CA GLY A 142 -3.97 -5.04 8.10
C GLY A 142 -3.09 -5.07 6.87
N THR A 143 -3.73 -5.05 5.70
CA THR A 143 -3.06 -4.96 4.39
C THR A 143 -2.21 -3.70 4.23
N SER A 144 -2.54 -2.61 4.93
CA SER A 144 -1.70 -1.41 5.04
C SER A 144 -0.32 -1.69 5.62
N VAL A 145 -0.19 -2.72 6.45
CA VAL A 145 1.06 -3.18 7.08
C VAL A 145 1.77 -4.23 6.22
N ALA A 146 1.03 -4.98 5.41
CA ALA A 146 1.59 -5.90 4.43
C ALA A 146 2.29 -5.16 3.27
N VAL A 147 1.71 -4.07 2.78
CA VAL A 147 2.28 -3.23 1.70
C VAL A 147 3.77 -2.88 1.90
N PRO A 148 4.21 -2.32 3.05
CA PRO A 148 5.62 -1.97 3.24
C PRO A 148 6.57 -3.15 3.30
N HIS A 149 6.08 -4.40 3.45
CA HIS A 149 6.92 -5.59 3.29
C HIS A 149 7.24 -5.92 1.83
N VAL A 150 6.38 -5.49 0.90
CA VAL A 150 6.57 -5.72 -0.54
C VAL A 150 7.25 -4.53 -1.21
N SER A 151 6.99 -3.31 -0.73
CA SER A 151 7.59 -2.10 -1.30
C SER A 151 9.03 -1.83 -0.84
N GLY A 152 9.48 -2.48 0.23
CA GLY A 152 10.85 -2.40 0.74
C GLY A 152 11.64 -3.60 0.26
#